data_AF-A0A3D0UKX5-F1
#
_entry.id   AF-A0A3D0UKX5-F1
#
_cell.length_a   1.000
_cell.length_b   1.000
_cell.length_c   1.000
_cell.angle_alpha   90.00
_cell.angle_beta   90.00
_cell.angle_gamma   90.00
#
_symmetry.space_group_name_H-M   'P 1'
#
loop_
_entity.id
_entity.type
_entity.pdbx_description
1 polymer ?
#
loop_
_entity_poly.entity_id
_entity_poly.type
_entity_poly.pdbx_seq_one_letter_code
_entity_poly.pdbx_strand_id
1 'polypeptide(L)'
;MMKQFFLMVLFVTLCTSCRQLATSRPMTPAPIMVPQEPGSTATVSETPVLTPTDAIGTEPSPIATDVARITAVPLDAPDANLIPCGLLLTFPSPELPENRSSLDIEVPEGLVPEAALPALNRLIEAPDTVGLAAFQIGREDDGVYFNADQPMPLASVVKIVNLVAYANVVAEGELDPSEWVPLADLEQSYLPGMDLGAHRRAIEELRGKGLIARDPPATPLEEVPWMMIRHSSNAAADYLHLLLGQERIEKTALDLGLANQTAICPWIGQFLTISNHIRVGSDSAAVQSFIEDPEMYGQEVMRLTEAFTKDASFREAESNPRIRRRSMDVQKLFSENLNGQGSAREYALLMAKILKNQLNTSYTNILVRRVLEWPMEYIENQELFSTVGFKDGSLPGVLTTLYYAHRLEDGSQVIVALFYRDLPTQIYRKWRGTLPHDELARWLLSEPEAIPQLRSLLE
;
A
#
# COMPACT_ATOMS: atom_id res chain seq x y z
N MET A 1 35.83 77.38 5.74
CA MET A 1 35.85 76.64 4.46
C MET A 1 34.48 75.97 4.28
N MET A 2 33.74 76.41 3.25
CA MET A 2 32.53 75.84 2.59
C MET A 2 31.39 75.23 3.45
N LYS A 3 30.26 75.95 3.68
CA LYS A 3 29.02 76.08 2.84
C LYS A 3 28.16 74.79 2.84
N GLN A 4 27.05 74.72 3.60
CA GLN A 4 25.65 75.08 3.24
C GLN A 4 25.13 74.42 1.94
N PHE A 5 24.06 73.60 1.97
CA PHE A 5 22.65 73.97 1.63
C PHE A 5 21.69 72.78 1.37
N PHE A 6 20.39 73.00 1.69
CA PHE A 6 19.09 72.42 1.23
C PHE A 6 18.77 70.94 1.54
N LEU A 7 17.70 70.52 2.26
CA LEU A 7 16.27 70.87 2.43
C LEU A 7 15.32 70.38 1.30
N MET A 8 14.50 69.35 1.59
CA MET A 8 13.09 69.12 1.15
C MET A 8 12.61 67.80 1.80
N VAL A 9 11.72 67.70 2.80
CA VAL A 9 10.30 68.07 3.00
C VAL A 9 9.28 67.24 2.18
N LEU A 10 8.61 66.27 2.85
CA LEU A 10 7.15 66.01 2.91
C LEU A 10 6.91 64.81 3.89
N PHE A 11 6.28 64.92 5.06
CA PHE A 11 4.82 64.93 5.38
C PHE A 11 4.05 63.76 4.68
N VAL A 12 3.20 62.90 5.30
CA VAL A 12 2.52 62.93 6.61
C VAL A 12 1.77 61.60 6.93
N THR A 13 1.65 61.31 8.24
CA THR A 13 0.63 60.55 9.04
C THR A 13 0.12 59.12 8.76
N LEU A 14 0.20 58.34 9.85
CA LEU A 14 -0.80 57.51 10.56
C LEU A 14 -1.82 56.66 9.78
N CYS A 15 -1.88 55.37 10.16
CA CYS A 15 -3.09 54.79 10.74
C CYS A 15 -2.77 53.53 11.58
N THR A 16 -3.05 53.61 12.87
CA THR A 16 -3.30 52.48 13.78
C THR A 16 -4.58 51.75 13.37
N SER A 17 -4.59 50.41 13.39
CA SER A 17 -5.82 49.63 13.63
C SER A 17 -5.50 48.22 14.16
N CYS A 18 -6.15 47.89 15.27
CA CYS A 18 -6.27 46.57 15.89
C CYS A 18 -7.05 45.56 15.03
N ARG A 19 -6.95 44.29 15.46
CA ARG A 19 -7.73 43.05 15.12
C ARG A 19 -6.99 42.14 14.14
N GLN A 20 -6.93 40.82 14.32
CA GLN A 20 -7.82 39.89 15.03
C GLN A 20 -7.08 38.57 15.26
N LEU A 21 -7.39 37.85 16.35
CA LEU A 21 -7.11 36.42 16.50
C LEU A 21 -7.70 35.67 15.30
N ALA A 22 -6.87 34.97 14.55
CA ALA A 22 -7.32 34.07 13.50
C ALA A 22 -7.70 32.73 14.13
N THR A 23 -9.00 32.49 14.17
CA THR A 23 -9.65 31.19 14.30
C THR A 23 -9.07 30.19 13.30
N SER A 24 -8.87 28.95 13.76
CA SER A 24 -8.54 27.78 12.96
C SER A 24 -9.37 27.72 11.68
N ARG A 25 -8.68 27.62 10.54
CA ARG A 25 -9.32 27.26 9.27
C ARG A 25 -9.31 25.73 9.16
N PRO A 26 -10.40 25.10 8.70
CA PRO A 26 -10.37 23.70 8.32
C PRO A 26 -9.38 23.52 7.16
N MET A 27 -8.56 22.48 7.26
CA MET A 27 -7.61 22.06 6.23
C MET A 27 -8.34 21.76 4.92
N THR A 28 -7.78 22.26 3.82
CA THR A 28 -8.18 21.88 2.47
C THR A 28 -7.43 20.58 2.14
N PRO A 29 -8.09 19.49 1.72
CA PRO A 29 -7.39 18.27 1.36
C PRO A 29 -6.50 18.51 0.13
N ALA A 30 -5.26 18.02 0.19
CA ALA A 30 -4.43 17.85 -1.00
C ALA A 30 -5.19 16.98 -2.02
N PRO A 31 -5.14 17.28 -3.33
CA PRO A 31 -5.93 16.58 -4.33
C PRO A 31 -5.45 15.13 -4.45
N ILE A 32 -6.25 14.20 -3.94
CA ILE A 32 -6.19 12.79 -4.31
C ILE A 32 -6.93 12.64 -5.63
N MET A 33 -6.25 12.11 -6.65
CA MET A 33 -6.88 11.75 -7.93
C MET A 33 -7.99 10.71 -7.69
N VAL A 34 -9.24 11.18 -7.69
CA VAL A 34 -10.45 10.35 -7.81
C VAL A 34 -10.65 10.01 -9.29
N PRO A 35 -11.04 8.76 -9.65
CA PRO A 35 -11.26 8.38 -11.04
C PRO A 35 -12.40 9.18 -11.67
N GLN A 36 -12.13 9.86 -12.79
CA GLN A 36 -13.20 10.28 -13.69
C GLN A 36 -13.70 9.05 -14.47
N GLU A 37 -15.01 8.79 -14.42
CA GLU A 37 -15.66 7.92 -15.39
C GLU A 37 -15.50 8.50 -16.80
N PRO A 38 -15.29 7.68 -17.84
CA PRO A 38 -15.21 8.18 -19.21
C PRO A 38 -16.58 8.73 -19.64
N GLY A 39 -16.68 10.06 -19.67
CA GLY A 39 -17.77 10.78 -20.31
C GLY A 39 -17.80 10.46 -21.80
N SER A 40 -18.86 9.77 -22.22
CA SER A 40 -19.20 9.56 -23.62
C SER A 40 -19.72 10.87 -24.22
N THR A 41 -18.89 11.55 -24.99
CA THR A 41 -19.33 12.50 -26.02
C THR A 41 -18.97 11.93 -27.38
N ALA A 42 -19.87 11.13 -27.95
CA ALA A 42 -19.89 10.84 -29.38
C ALA A 42 -21.17 11.44 -29.97
N THR A 43 -20.94 12.40 -30.84
CA THR A 43 -21.90 13.20 -31.59
C THR A 43 -22.81 12.31 -32.43
N VAL A 44 -24.11 12.58 -32.38
CA VAL A 44 -25.13 12.00 -33.25
C VAL A 44 -24.84 12.44 -34.70
N SER A 45 -24.64 11.47 -35.60
CA SER A 45 -24.70 11.70 -37.05
C SER A 45 -25.50 10.57 -37.71
N GLU A 46 -26.70 10.96 -38.12
CA GLU A 46 -27.56 10.51 -39.22
C GLU A 46 -27.42 9.08 -39.79
N THR A 47 -28.50 8.34 -39.60
CA THR A 47 -28.95 7.14 -40.33
C THR A 47 -29.07 7.36 -41.84
N PRO A 48 -28.74 6.34 -42.66
CA PRO A 48 -29.47 6.10 -43.89
C PRO A 48 -30.31 4.82 -43.79
N VAL A 49 -31.56 5.00 -44.20
CA VAL A 49 -32.60 3.98 -44.42
C VAL A 49 -32.22 3.11 -45.62
N LEU A 50 -32.34 1.79 -45.48
CA LEU A 50 -32.57 0.88 -46.61
C LEU A 50 -33.74 -0.07 -46.30
N THR A 51 -34.62 -0.15 -47.28
CA THR A 51 -35.93 -0.80 -47.37
C THR A 51 -35.89 -2.34 -47.38
N PRO A 52 -37.02 -3.01 -47.06
CA PRO A 52 -37.08 -4.46 -46.90
C PRO A 52 -37.18 -5.17 -48.25
N THR A 53 -36.54 -6.34 -48.39
CA THR A 53 -36.82 -7.27 -49.49
C THR A 53 -36.77 -8.70 -48.97
N ASP A 54 -37.96 -9.30 -49.05
CA ASP A 54 -38.40 -10.70 -49.07
C ASP A 54 -37.47 -11.84 -48.64
N ALA A 55 -38.05 -12.62 -47.72
CA ALA A 55 -37.64 -13.95 -47.32
C ALA A 55 -37.82 -14.98 -48.44
N ILE A 56 -36.79 -15.80 -48.67
CA ILE A 56 -36.92 -17.18 -49.15
C ILE A 56 -36.01 -18.03 -48.26
N GLY A 57 -36.61 -19.05 -47.65
CA GLY A 57 -36.01 -19.85 -46.60
C GLY A 57 -35.01 -20.91 -47.07
N THR A 58 -34.18 -21.31 -46.13
CA THR A 58 -33.68 -22.69 -45.97
C THR A 58 -33.14 -22.80 -44.54
N GLU A 59 -33.71 -23.70 -43.75
CA GLU A 59 -33.11 -24.10 -42.45
C GLU A 59 -31.76 -24.78 -42.69
N PRO A 60 -30.70 -24.43 -41.94
CA PRO A 60 -29.57 -25.31 -41.76
C PRO A 60 -29.71 -26.08 -40.44
N SER A 61 -29.49 -27.39 -40.54
CA SER A 61 -29.27 -28.34 -39.44
C SER A 61 -28.25 -27.84 -38.40
N PRO A 62 -28.31 -28.33 -37.14
CA PRO A 62 -27.45 -27.86 -36.07
C PRO A 62 -26.01 -28.25 -36.36
N ILE A 63 -25.18 -27.26 -36.69
CA ILE A 63 -23.73 -27.41 -36.62
C ILE A 63 -23.39 -27.42 -35.14
N ALA A 64 -22.95 -28.59 -34.66
CA ALA A 64 -22.35 -28.73 -33.34
C ALA A 64 -21.17 -27.75 -33.26
N THR A 65 -21.33 -26.71 -32.46
CA THR A 65 -20.23 -25.84 -32.07
C THR A 65 -19.32 -26.65 -31.17
N ASP A 66 -18.23 -27.14 -31.73
CA ASP A 66 -17.09 -27.64 -30.96
C ASP A 66 -16.56 -26.45 -30.13
N VAL A 67 -17.04 -26.36 -28.89
CA VAL A 67 -16.39 -25.55 -27.87
C VAL A 67 -15.11 -26.30 -27.56
N ALA A 68 -14.03 -25.91 -28.23
CA ALA A 68 -12.70 -26.40 -27.91
C ALA A 68 -12.48 -26.22 -26.40
N ARG A 69 -12.51 -27.35 -25.67
CA ARG A 69 -11.96 -27.42 -24.32
C ARG A 69 -10.51 -27.03 -24.48
N ILE A 70 -10.15 -25.82 -24.02
CA ILE A 70 -8.78 -25.50 -23.68
C ILE A 70 -8.45 -26.46 -22.54
N THR A 71 -7.88 -27.61 -22.89
CA THR A 71 -7.29 -28.53 -21.93
C THR A 71 -6.16 -27.77 -21.26
N ALA A 72 -6.28 -27.55 -19.95
CA ALA A 72 -5.23 -26.98 -19.13
C ALA A 72 -3.91 -27.69 -19.48
N VAL A 73 -2.94 -26.93 -19.99
CA VAL A 73 -1.57 -27.40 -20.05
C VAL A 73 -1.20 -27.67 -18.59
N PRO A 74 -0.83 -28.91 -18.20
CA PRO A 74 -0.32 -29.15 -16.87
C PRO A 74 0.88 -28.23 -16.71
N LEU A 75 0.79 -27.28 -15.78
CA LEU A 75 1.99 -26.57 -15.34
C LEU A 75 2.94 -27.65 -14.83
N ASP A 76 4.18 -27.66 -15.34
CA ASP A 76 5.21 -28.57 -14.86
C ASP A 76 5.28 -28.50 -13.33
N ALA A 77 5.63 -29.63 -12.70
CA ALA A 77 5.79 -29.67 -11.26
C ALA A 77 6.76 -28.54 -10.82
N PRO A 78 6.46 -27.83 -9.72
CA PRO A 78 7.32 -26.73 -9.26
C PRO A 78 8.76 -27.23 -9.13
N ASP A 79 9.73 -26.36 -9.42
CA ASP A 79 11.13 -26.64 -9.07
C ASP A 79 11.17 -27.03 -7.60
N ALA A 80 11.65 -28.24 -7.30
CA ALA A 80 11.68 -28.81 -5.95
C ALA A 80 12.53 -27.98 -4.97
N ASN A 81 13.22 -26.94 -5.46
CA ASN A 81 14.01 -25.99 -4.70
C ASN A 81 13.28 -24.66 -4.36
N LEU A 82 12.00 -24.49 -4.73
CA LEU A 82 11.26 -23.27 -4.38
C LEU A 82 10.99 -23.21 -2.87
N ILE A 83 11.56 -22.21 -2.21
CA ILE A 83 11.32 -21.93 -0.79
C ILE A 83 9.89 -21.38 -0.65
N PRO A 84 9.00 -22.03 0.14
CA PRO A 84 7.63 -21.57 0.30
C PRO A 84 7.59 -20.27 1.11
N CYS A 85 6.76 -19.33 0.67
CA CYS A 85 6.45 -18.10 1.41
C CYS A 85 5.22 -18.30 2.31
N GLY A 86 4.75 -17.25 3.00
CA GLY A 86 3.47 -17.27 3.75
C GLY A 86 3.51 -17.96 5.11
N LEU A 87 4.59 -18.66 5.44
CA LEU A 87 4.80 -19.30 6.75
C LEU A 87 5.32 -18.30 7.79
N LEU A 88 4.99 -18.50 9.06
CA LEU A 88 5.53 -17.67 10.14
C LEU A 88 7.06 -17.81 10.22
N LEU A 89 7.78 -16.68 10.30
CA LEU A 89 9.25 -16.68 10.30
C LEU A 89 9.87 -17.21 11.60
N THR A 90 9.15 -17.12 12.72
CA THR A 90 9.60 -17.64 14.02
C THR A 90 8.50 -18.44 14.71
N PHE A 91 8.89 -19.43 15.51
CA PHE A 91 7.95 -20.21 16.34
C PHE A 91 8.37 -20.12 17.81
N PRO A 92 7.41 -20.15 18.76
CA PRO A 92 5.96 -20.28 18.59
C PRO A 92 5.27 -18.96 18.23
N SER A 93 4.06 -19.04 17.65
CA SER A 93 3.21 -17.86 17.45
C SER A 93 2.90 -17.16 18.79
N PRO A 94 2.76 -15.82 18.81
CA PRO A 94 2.30 -15.11 19.99
C PRO A 94 0.94 -15.63 20.46
N GLU A 95 0.74 -15.70 21.77
CA GLU A 95 -0.60 -15.87 22.32
C GLU A 95 -1.44 -14.63 21.96
N LEU A 96 -2.59 -14.87 21.33
CA LEU A 96 -3.54 -13.81 21.01
C LEU A 96 -4.28 -13.38 22.29
N PRO A 97 -4.43 -12.07 22.56
CA PRO A 97 -5.25 -11.60 23.66
C PRO A 97 -6.73 -12.01 23.48
N GLU A 98 -7.49 -12.02 24.57
CA GLU A 98 -8.92 -12.32 24.55
C GLU A 98 -9.68 -11.31 23.65
N ASN A 99 -10.56 -11.84 22.80
CA ASN A 99 -11.44 -11.06 21.93
C ASN A 99 -12.37 -10.17 22.76
N ARG A 100 -12.34 -8.86 22.50
CA ARG A 100 -13.29 -7.87 23.02
C ARG A 100 -14.35 -7.59 21.97
N SER A 101 -15.62 -7.79 22.32
CA SER A 101 -16.73 -7.52 21.39
C SER A 101 -16.96 -6.02 21.13
N SER A 102 -16.70 -5.16 22.12
CA SER A 102 -16.82 -3.70 22.06
C SER A 102 -16.18 -3.06 23.29
N LEU A 103 -15.86 -1.77 23.24
CA LEU A 103 -15.47 -0.97 24.40
C LEU A 103 -16.67 -0.11 24.86
N ASP A 104 -16.90 -0.03 26.17
CA ASP A 104 -17.92 0.85 26.76
C ASP A 104 -17.31 2.24 27.02
N ILE A 105 -17.11 2.99 25.93
CA ILE A 105 -16.44 4.29 25.92
C ILE A 105 -17.32 5.31 25.19
N GLU A 106 -17.55 6.45 25.82
CA GLU A 106 -18.17 7.61 25.17
C GLU A 106 -17.08 8.54 24.61
N VAL A 107 -17.10 8.81 23.31
CA VAL A 107 -16.13 9.70 22.66
C VAL A 107 -16.52 11.16 22.91
N PRO A 108 -15.68 11.97 23.57
CA PRO A 108 -15.95 13.39 23.73
C PRO A 108 -16.06 14.10 22.38
N GLU A 109 -17.02 15.03 22.28
CA GLU A 109 -17.19 15.86 21.08
C GLU A 109 -15.91 16.66 20.79
N GLY A 110 -15.46 16.60 19.53
CA GLY A 110 -14.27 17.33 19.07
C GLY A 110 -12.93 16.73 19.51
N LEU A 111 -12.90 15.53 20.08
CA LEU A 111 -11.65 14.85 20.45
C LEU A 111 -10.72 14.64 19.25
N VAL A 112 -11.28 14.15 18.14
CA VAL A 112 -10.57 13.91 16.88
C VAL A 112 -11.20 14.74 15.76
N PRO A 113 -10.48 15.03 14.66
CA PRO A 113 -11.08 15.62 13.47
C PRO A 113 -12.31 14.82 13.01
N GLU A 114 -13.34 15.50 12.51
CA GLU A 114 -14.59 14.85 12.04
C GLU A 114 -14.31 13.73 11.02
N ALA A 115 -13.33 13.94 10.14
CA ALA A 115 -12.92 12.96 9.14
C ALA A 115 -12.28 11.69 9.74
N ALA A 116 -11.70 11.78 10.94
CA ALA A 116 -11.09 10.66 11.66
C ALA A 116 -12.10 9.88 12.53
N LEU A 117 -13.24 10.49 12.88
CA LEU A 117 -14.23 9.91 13.77
C LEU A 117 -14.72 8.50 13.35
N PRO A 118 -14.95 8.18 12.05
CA PRO A 118 -15.32 6.83 11.65
C PRO A 118 -14.27 5.77 12.02
N ALA A 119 -12.98 6.13 11.97
CA ALA A 119 -11.89 5.25 12.32
C ALA A 119 -11.83 5.00 13.84
N LEU A 120 -11.94 6.07 14.64
CA LEU A 120 -12.02 5.96 16.09
C LEU A 120 -13.24 5.13 16.54
N ASN A 121 -14.41 5.36 15.94
CA ASN A 121 -15.62 4.57 16.25
C ASN A 121 -15.42 3.10 15.92
N ARG A 122 -14.72 2.75 14.83
CA ARG A 122 -14.42 1.35 14.52
C ARG A 122 -13.54 0.69 15.57
N LEU A 123 -12.57 1.42 16.13
CA LEU A 123 -11.74 0.94 17.25
C LEU A 123 -12.61 0.62 18.48
N ILE A 124 -13.62 1.44 18.77
CA ILE A 124 -14.52 1.25 19.92
C ILE A 124 -15.54 0.14 19.68
N GLU A 125 -16.15 0.11 18.49
CA GLU A 125 -17.24 -0.80 18.13
C GLU A 125 -16.76 -2.21 17.76
N ALA A 126 -15.53 -2.36 17.27
CA ALA A 126 -14.96 -3.65 16.86
C ALA A 126 -13.45 -3.70 17.15
N PRO A 127 -13.06 -3.63 18.44
CA PRO A 127 -11.68 -3.46 18.86
C PRO A 127 -10.71 -4.54 18.35
N ASP A 128 -11.14 -5.80 18.28
CA ASP A 128 -10.32 -6.93 17.78
C ASP A 128 -9.90 -6.83 16.30
N THR A 129 -10.48 -5.85 15.59
CA THR A 129 -10.19 -5.57 14.19
C THR A 129 -9.23 -4.41 14.00
N VAL A 130 -8.71 -3.83 15.10
CA VAL A 130 -7.82 -2.66 15.07
C VAL A 130 -6.56 -2.93 15.86
N GLY A 131 -5.41 -2.72 15.22
CA GLY A 131 -4.08 -2.73 15.84
C GLY A 131 -3.46 -1.34 15.77
N LEU A 132 -2.97 -0.81 16.89
CA LEU A 132 -2.39 0.53 16.98
C LEU A 132 -1.15 0.51 17.87
N ALA A 133 -0.08 1.13 17.38
CA ALA A 133 1.05 1.56 18.18
C ALA A 133 1.39 3.01 17.77
N ALA A 134 1.27 3.96 18.69
CA ALA A 134 1.70 5.33 18.47
C ALA A 134 2.44 5.89 19.68
N PHE A 135 3.61 6.48 19.45
CA PHE A 135 4.48 6.96 20.52
C PHE A 135 5.44 8.05 20.02
N GLN A 136 6.02 8.78 20.97
CA GLN A 136 7.16 9.66 20.72
C GLN A 136 8.45 8.91 21.05
N ILE A 137 9.48 9.03 20.20
CA ILE A 137 10.79 8.41 20.45
C ILE A 137 11.38 8.97 21.75
N GLY A 138 11.82 8.09 22.64
CA GLY A 138 12.32 8.46 23.97
C GLY A 138 11.22 8.65 25.03
N ARG A 139 9.95 8.47 24.66
CA ARG A 139 8.77 8.45 25.54
C ARG A 139 7.85 7.29 25.18
N GLU A 140 8.43 6.13 24.88
CA GLU A 140 7.70 4.93 24.49
C GLU A 140 6.69 4.51 25.57
N ASP A 141 7.06 4.60 26.85
CA ASP A 141 6.17 4.31 27.99
C ASP A 141 4.94 5.24 28.08
N ASP A 142 5.01 6.42 27.45
CA ASP A 142 3.92 7.39 27.37
C ASP A 142 2.99 7.13 26.16
N GLY A 143 3.32 6.17 25.29
CA GLY A 143 2.58 5.88 24.06
C GLY A 143 1.22 5.21 24.25
N VAL A 144 0.51 5.03 23.13
CA VAL A 144 -0.72 4.25 23.03
C VAL A 144 -0.45 2.95 22.27
N TYR A 145 -0.82 1.82 22.87
CA TYR A 145 -0.65 0.49 22.31
C TYR A 145 -1.95 -0.29 22.47
N PHE A 146 -2.63 -0.55 21.36
CA PHE A 146 -3.94 -1.22 21.34
C PHE A 146 -3.87 -2.41 20.38
N ASN A 147 -4.05 -3.63 20.89
CA ASN A 147 -3.79 -4.87 20.14
C ASN A 147 -2.47 -4.84 19.35
N ALA A 148 -1.48 -4.12 19.88
CA ALA A 148 -0.29 -3.75 19.12
C ALA A 148 0.58 -4.97 18.73
N ASP A 149 0.48 -6.04 19.51
CA ASP A 149 1.23 -7.29 19.34
C ASP A 149 0.44 -8.35 18.56
N GLN A 150 -0.84 -8.09 18.25
CA GLN A 150 -1.66 -9.02 17.48
C GLN A 150 -1.19 -9.07 16.02
N PRO A 151 -0.91 -10.26 15.45
CA PRO A 151 -0.70 -10.41 14.02
C PRO A 151 -1.97 -10.01 13.25
N MET A 152 -1.79 -9.09 12.29
CA MET A 152 -2.83 -8.62 11.39
C MET A 152 -2.32 -8.60 9.95
N PRO A 153 -3.22 -8.67 8.95
CA PRO A 153 -2.86 -8.52 7.55
C PRO A 153 -2.18 -7.17 7.29
N LEU A 154 -1.02 -7.21 6.64
CA LEU A 154 -0.18 -6.03 6.43
C LEU A 154 -0.50 -5.28 5.14
N ALA A 155 -1.22 -5.91 4.22
CA ALA A 155 -1.39 -5.42 2.87
C ALA A 155 -0.03 -4.93 2.30
N SER A 156 0.05 -3.69 1.82
CA SER A 156 1.27 -3.18 1.18
C SER A 156 2.32 -2.59 2.12
N VAL A 157 2.10 -2.51 3.44
CA VAL A 157 3.15 -2.01 4.35
C VAL A 157 4.32 -2.97 4.47
N VAL A 158 4.09 -4.26 4.17
CA VAL A 158 5.12 -5.29 4.09
C VAL A 158 6.24 -4.98 3.09
N LYS A 159 5.95 -4.15 2.07
CA LYS A 159 6.92 -3.74 1.04
C LYS A 159 8.10 -2.93 1.62
N ILE A 160 7.99 -2.41 2.85
CA ILE A 160 9.12 -1.78 3.55
C ILE A 160 10.26 -2.79 3.76
N VAL A 161 9.96 -4.06 4.01
CA VAL A 161 10.99 -5.11 4.14
C VAL A 161 11.74 -5.31 2.83
N ASN A 162 11.02 -5.36 1.69
CA ASN A 162 11.63 -5.43 0.36
C ASN A 162 12.51 -4.21 0.08
N LEU A 163 12.09 -3.01 0.51
CA LEU A 163 12.87 -1.79 0.38
C LEU A 163 14.18 -1.87 1.17
N VAL A 164 14.14 -2.35 2.42
CA VAL A 164 15.35 -2.53 3.23
C VAL A 164 16.26 -3.59 2.63
N ALA A 165 15.72 -4.71 2.14
CA ALA A 165 16.49 -5.78 1.50
C ALA A 165 17.21 -5.26 0.24
N TYR A 166 16.51 -4.50 -0.61
CA TYR A 166 17.09 -3.79 -1.75
C TYR A 166 18.21 -2.83 -1.33
N ALA A 167 17.97 -1.99 -0.32
CA ALA A 167 18.95 -1.02 0.14
C ALA A 167 20.21 -1.68 0.73
N ASN A 168 20.06 -2.85 1.38
CA ASN A 168 21.20 -3.63 1.87
C ASN A 168 22.09 -4.11 0.73
N VAL A 169 21.52 -4.76 -0.30
CA VAL A 169 22.32 -5.30 -1.41
C VAL A 169 22.98 -4.21 -2.26
N VAL A 170 22.34 -3.03 -2.39
CA VAL A 170 22.97 -1.87 -3.02
C VAL A 170 24.13 -1.36 -2.15
N ALA A 171 23.94 -1.28 -0.83
CA ALA A 171 25.00 -0.82 0.07
C ALA A 171 26.18 -1.79 0.17
N GLU A 172 25.93 -3.08 -0.06
CA GLU A 172 26.94 -4.14 -0.17
C GLU A 172 27.64 -4.17 -1.55
N GLY A 173 27.13 -3.41 -2.52
CA GLY A 173 27.67 -3.35 -3.88
C GLY A 173 27.30 -4.55 -4.75
N GLU A 174 26.32 -5.36 -4.32
CA GLU A 174 25.80 -6.49 -5.10
C GLU A 174 24.90 -6.02 -6.26
N LEU A 175 24.19 -4.89 -6.09
CA LEU A 175 23.37 -4.26 -7.13
C LEU A 175 23.83 -2.82 -7.40
N ASP A 176 23.87 -2.43 -8.68
CA ASP A 176 24.09 -1.05 -9.11
C ASP A 176 22.75 -0.32 -9.25
N PRO A 177 22.44 0.70 -8.43
CA PRO A 177 21.19 1.44 -8.50
C PRO A 177 20.99 2.19 -9.83
N SER A 178 22.09 2.45 -10.56
CA SER A 178 22.08 3.13 -11.86
C SER A 178 21.90 2.19 -13.06
N GLU A 179 21.87 0.87 -12.81
CA GLU A 179 21.56 -0.12 -13.85
C GLU A 179 20.17 0.14 -14.44
N TRP A 180 20.05 -0.01 -15.75
CA TRP A 180 18.78 0.24 -16.44
C TRP A 180 17.95 -1.03 -16.53
N VAL A 181 16.76 -0.97 -15.95
CA VAL A 181 15.76 -2.04 -15.98
C VAL A 181 14.79 -1.79 -17.14
N PRO A 182 14.74 -2.67 -18.15
CA PRO A 182 13.72 -2.62 -19.20
C PRO A 182 12.30 -2.67 -18.59
N LEU A 183 11.39 -1.82 -19.07
CA LEU A 183 10.00 -1.88 -18.60
C LEU A 183 9.35 -3.23 -18.90
N ALA A 184 9.75 -3.88 -19.99
CA ALA A 184 9.27 -5.22 -20.34
C ALA A 184 9.56 -6.25 -19.24
N ASP A 185 10.67 -6.10 -18.49
CA ASP A 185 11.03 -7.01 -17.40
C ASP A 185 10.17 -6.77 -16.16
N LEU A 186 9.90 -5.50 -15.83
CA LEU A 186 8.94 -5.14 -14.78
C LEU A 186 7.53 -5.64 -15.11
N GLU A 187 7.12 -5.51 -16.38
CA GLU A 187 5.79 -5.89 -16.85
C GLU A 187 5.59 -7.42 -16.92
N GLN A 188 6.63 -8.24 -16.81
CA GLN A 188 6.49 -9.70 -16.66
C GLN A 188 5.75 -10.10 -15.38
N SER A 189 5.77 -9.24 -14.35
CA SER A 189 5.04 -9.43 -13.09
C SER A 189 3.73 -8.63 -13.01
N TYR A 190 3.32 -7.97 -14.10
CA TYR A 190 2.15 -7.09 -14.10
C TYR A 190 0.91 -7.78 -14.69
N LEU A 191 -0.09 -8.03 -13.83
CA LEU A 191 -1.43 -8.40 -14.26
C LEU A 191 -2.34 -7.16 -14.23
N PRO A 192 -2.81 -6.66 -15.39
CA PRO A 192 -3.59 -5.44 -15.45
C PRO A 192 -4.78 -5.42 -14.49
N GLY A 193 -4.98 -4.26 -13.84
CA GLY A 193 -6.07 -3.94 -12.93
C GLY A 193 -6.25 -4.85 -11.72
N MET A 194 -5.16 -5.48 -11.27
CA MET A 194 -5.06 -6.14 -9.96
C MET A 194 -4.43 -5.28 -8.87
N ASP A 195 -4.00 -4.07 -9.21
CA ASP A 195 -3.28 -3.15 -8.33
C ASP A 195 -3.94 -1.76 -8.27
N LEU A 196 -5.21 -1.66 -8.66
CA LEU A 196 -5.96 -0.39 -8.76
C LEU A 196 -5.26 0.66 -9.64
N GLY A 197 -4.43 0.24 -10.60
CA GLY A 197 -3.69 1.11 -11.51
C GLY A 197 -2.40 1.70 -10.94
N ALA A 198 -1.95 1.22 -9.77
CA ALA A 198 -0.73 1.66 -9.09
C ALA A 198 0.50 1.66 -10.01
N HIS A 199 0.79 0.53 -10.65
CA HIS A 199 1.96 0.37 -11.52
C HIS A 199 1.91 1.32 -12.73
N ARG A 200 0.73 1.47 -13.35
CA ARG A 200 0.56 2.36 -14.50
C ARG A 200 0.77 3.83 -14.12
N ARG A 201 0.24 4.29 -12.98
CA ARG A 201 0.49 5.65 -12.47
C ARG A 201 1.97 5.90 -12.22
N ALA A 202 2.67 4.91 -11.66
CA ALA A 202 4.12 5.02 -11.42
C ALA A 202 4.91 5.19 -12.74
N ILE A 203 4.59 4.38 -13.75
CA ILE A 203 5.18 4.51 -15.10
C ILE A 203 4.87 5.89 -15.69
N GLU A 204 3.64 6.38 -15.56
CA GLU A 204 3.23 7.66 -16.12
C GLU A 204 3.96 8.84 -15.46
N GLU A 205 4.13 8.80 -14.14
CA GLU A 205 4.89 9.80 -13.39
C GLU A 205 6.38 9.78 -13.75
N LEU A 206 7.02 8.61 -13.80
CA LEU A 206 8.42 8.48 -14.21
C LEU A 206 8.64 8.95 -15.66
N ARG A 207 7.70 8.67 -16.57
CA ARG A 207 7.76 9.18 -17.95
C ARG A 207 7.68 10.70 -17.97
N GLY A 208 6.78 11.30 -17.18
CA GLY A 208 6.67 12.76 -17.03
C GLY A 208 7.95 13.40 -16.49
N LYS A 209 8.70 12.67 -15.66
CA LYS A 209 10.02 13.09 -15.12
C LYS A 209 11.19 12.80 -16.07
N GLY A 210 10.96 12.17 -17.23
CA GLY A 210 12.03 11.76 -18.14
C GLY A 210 12.90 10.61 -17.61
N LEU A 211 12.42 9.86 -16.61
CA LEU A 211 13.10 8.72 -15.99
C LEU A 211 12.78 7.39 -16.69
N ILE A 212 11.96 7.45 -17.74
CA ILE A 212 11.79 6.40 -18.74
C ILE A 212 12.30 6.97 -20.07
N ALA A 213 13.54 6.62 -20.44
CA ALA A 213 14.31 7.40 -21.41
C ALA A 213 15.02 6.61 -22.53
N ARG A 214 14.85 5.27 -22.58
CA ARG A 214 15.55 4.39 -23.55
C ARG A 214 14.62 3.83 -24.63
N ASP A 215 15.23 3.23 -25.65
CA ASP A 215 14.57 2.38 -26.65
C ASP A 215 15.30 1.01 -26.72
N PRO A 216 14.70 -0.10 -26.25
CA PRO A 216 13.36 -0.17 -25.65
C PRO A 216 13.25 0.61 -24.31
N PRO A 217 12.02 1.05 -23.91
CA PRO A 217 11.81 1.80 -22.68
C PRO A 217 12.37 1.11 -21.44
N ALA A 218 13.12 1.87 -20.64
CA ALA A 218 13.75 1.40 -19.42
C ALA A 218 13.85 2.54 -18.39
N THR A 219 13.99 2.18 -17.11
CA THR A 219 14.19 3.09 -15.98
C THR A 219 15.36 2.65 -15.11
N PRO A 220 16.08 3.54 -14.42
CA PRO A 220 17.12 3.12 -13.47
C PRO A 220 16.54 2.23 -12.36
N LEU A 221 17.33 1.26 -11.87
CA LEU A 221 16.92 0.34 -10.84
C LEU A 221 16.49 1.05 -9.55
N GLU A 222 17.10 2.20 -9.21
CA GLU A 222 16.70 3.02 -8.07
C GLU A 222 15.27 3.58 -8.13
N GLU A 223 14.66 3.62 -9.32
CA GLU A 223 13.26 4.06 -9.47
C GLU A 223 12.27 2.94 -9.16
N VAL A 224 12.66 1.66 -9.26
CA VAL A 224 11.80 0.51 -8.97
C VAL A 224 11.29 0.49 -7.51
N PRO A 225 12.13 0.67 -6.47
CA PRO A 225 11.63 0.78 -5.09
C PRO A 225 10.76 2.03 -4.89
N TRP A 226 11.00 3.12 -5.61
CA TRP A 226 10.14 4.31 -5.57
C TRP A 226 8.74 4.01 -6.14
N MET A 227 8.64 3.28 -7.26
CA MET A 227 7.37 2.78 -7.79
C MET A 227 6.65 1.89 -6.77
N MET A 228 7.40 1.03 -6.08
CA MET A 228 6.89 0.12 -5.06
C MET A 228 6.36 0.85 -3.83
N ILE A 229 7.00 1.92 -3.37
CA ILE A 229 6.67 2.58 -2.10
C ILE A 229 5.66 3.70 -2.30
N ARG A 230 5.91 4.64 -3.21
CA ARG A 230 5.03 5.80 -3.44
C ARG A 230 3.71 5.38 -4.07
N HIS A 231 3.76 4.58 -5.13
CA HIS A 231 2.55 4.19 -5.86
C HIS A 231 2.00 2.84 -5.39
N SER A 232 2.71 2.12 -4.51
CA SER A 232 2.34 0.78 -4.09
C SER A 232 2.31 -0.24 -5.24
N SER A 233 3.18 -0.07 -6.25
CA SER A 233 3.22 -0.95 -7.41
C SER A 233 3.56 -2.40 -7.02
N ASN A 234 2.62 -3.31 -7.27
CA ASN A 234 2.81 -4.75 -7.00
C ASN A 234 3.82 -5.38 -7.96
N ALA A 235 3.82 -5.01 -9.24
CA ALA A 235 4.79 -5.52 -10.22
C ALA A 235 6.23 -5.09 -9.89
N ALA A 236 6.43 -3.86 -9.42
CA ALA A 236 7.75 -3.41 -8.94
C ALA A 236 8.18 -4.19 -7.69
N ALA A 237 7.24 -4.48 -6.78
CA ALA A 237 7.53 -5.31 -5.61
C ALA A 237 7.91 -6.74 -5.98
N ASP A 238 7.22 -7.35 -6.93
CA ASP A 238 7.50 -8.72 -7.38
C ASP A 238 8.80 -8.81 -8.16
N TYR A 239 9.10 -7.81 -8.99
CA TYR A 239 10.41 -7.71 -9.65
C TYR A 239 11.55 -7.69 -8.61
N LEU A 240 11.45 -6.81 -7.60
CA LEU A 240 12.45 -6.76 -6.53
C LEU A 240 12.48 -8.06 -5.72
N HIS A 241 11.32 -8.67 -5.47
CA HIS A 241 11.25 -9.93 -4.75
C HIS A 241 12.03 -11.04 -5.48
N LEU A 242 11.79 -11.18 -6.78
CA LEU A 242 12.46 -12.19 -7.62
C LEU A 242 13.95 -11.90 -7.80
N LEU A 243 14.32 -10.62 -7.90
CA LEU A 243 15.73 -10.19 -8.00
C LEU A 243 16.52 -10.50 -6.72
N LEU A 244 15.91 -10.27 -5.54
CA LEU A 244 16.57 -10.43 -4.24
C LEU A 244 16.55 -11.87 -3.73
N GLY A 245 15.50 -12.62 -4.08
CA GLY A 245 15.25 -13.99 -3.62
C GLY A 245 14.57 -14.06 -2.24
N GLN A 246 13.77 -15.11 -2.04
CA GLN A 246 12.96 -15.36 -0.85
C GLN A 246 13.80 -15.35 0.45
N GLU A 247 14.86 -16.16 0.51
CA GLU A 247 15.70 -16.33 1.71
C GLU A 247 16.27 -14.99 2.22
N ARG A 248 16.72 -14.12 1.32
CA ARG A 248 17.28 -12.82 1.69
C ARG A 248 16.22 -11.90 2.28
N ILE A 249 15.02 -11.91 1.73
CA ILE A 249 13.90 -11.09 2.21
C ILE A 249 13.46 -11.56 3.60
N GLU A 250 13.39 -12.87 3.81
CA GLU A 250 13.08 -13.45 5.12
C GLU A 250 14.16 -13.13 6.16
N LYS A 251 15.44 -13.31 5.80
CA LYS A 251 16.55 -12.92 6.65
C LYS A 251 16.48 -11.43 7.00
N THR A 252 16.15 -10.57 6.03
CA THR A 252 16.00 -9.14 6.27
C THR A 252 14.89 -8.86 7.28
N ALA A 253 13.73 -9.53 7.17
CA ALA A 253 12.65 -9.38 8.16
C ALA A 253 13.10 -9.80 9.57
N LEU A 254 13.83 -10.90 9.69
CA LEU A 254 14.39 -11.38 10.96
C LEU A 254 15.41 -10.39 11.55
N ASP A 255 16.35 -9.89 10.74
CA ASP A 255 17.36 -8.91 11.15
C ASP A 255 16.72 -7.57 11.61
N LEU A 256 15.56 -7.22 11.03
CA LEU A 256 14.78 -6.06 11.44
C LEU A 256 14.06 -6.26 12.78
N GLY A 257 13.91 -7.51 13.23
CA GLY A 257 13.21 -7.87 14.47
C GLY A 257 11.71 -8.11 14.26
N LEU A 258 11.29 -8.51 13.05
CA LEU A 258 9.90 -8.83 12.72
C LEU A 258 9.65 -10.33 12.97
N ALA A 259 9.51 -10.71 14.24
CA ALA A 259 9.35 -12.11 14.65
C ALA A 259 7.97 -12.65 14.31
N ASN A 260 6.91 -11.83 14.39
CA ASN A 260 5.53 -12.24 14.11
C ASN A 260 5.15 -12.10 12.63
N GLN A 261 6.14 -11.81 11.78
CA GLN A 261 5.97 -11.66 10.36
C GLN A 261 5.87 -13.03 9.69
N THR A 262 4.92 -13.20 8.77
CA THR A 262 4.98 -14.31 7.82
C THR A 262 5.93 -13.99 6.67
N ALA A 263 6.64 -15.02 6.19
CA ALA A 263 7.44 -14.99 4.98
C ALA A 263 6.69 -14.27 3.85
N ILE A 264 7.34 -13.26 3.29
CA ILE A 264 6.72 -12.37 2.31
C ILE A 264 6.52 -13.14 1.02
N CYS A 265 5.33 -13.05 0.43
CA CYS A 265 4.99 -13.72 -0.82
C CYS A 265 4.97 -12.73 -2.01
N PRO A 266 5.34 -13.15 -3.23
CA PRO A 266 5.07 -12.38 -4.45
C PRO A 266 3.57 -12.11 -4.63
N TRP A 267 3.21 -10.88 -4.97
CA TRP A 267 1.84 -10.41 -5.14
C TRP A 267 1.10 -11.10 -6.27
N ILE A 268 1.77 -11.34 -7.40
CA ILE A 268 1.15 -11.98 -8.55
C ILE A 268 0.71 -13.41 -8.20
N GLY A 269 1.56 -14.20 -7.54
CA GLY A 269 1.20 -15.53 -7.06
C GLY A 269 0.06 -15.49 -6.05
N GLN A 270 0.11 -14.58 -5.07
CA GLN A 270 -0.98 -14.35 -4.12
C GLN A 270 -2.31 -14.10 -4.85
N PHE A 271 -2.33 -13.21 -5.83
CA PHE A 271 -3.55 -12.90 -6.57
C PHE A 271 -4.05 -14.06 -7.43
N LEU A 272 -3.15 -14.85 -8.00
CA LEU A 272 -3.51 -16.05 -8.76
C LEU A 272 -4.01 -17.19 -7.87
N THR A 273 -3.61 -17.26 -6.60
CA THR A 273 -4.21 -18.22 -5.65
C THR A 273 -5.69 -17.91 -5.37
N ILE A 274 -6.08 -16.62 -5.36
CA ILE A 274 -7.49 -16.21 -5.19
C ILE A 274 -8.33 -16.73 -6.35
N SER A 275 -7.86 -16.54 -7.58
CA SER A 275 -8.50 -17.08 -8.79
C SER A 275 -7.56 -16.96 -9.98
N ASN A 276 -7.57 -17.96 -10.87
CA ASN A 276 -6.78 -18.02 -12.10
C ASN A 276 -7.49 -18.87 -13.16
N HIS A 277 -7.07 -18.78 -14.43
CA HIS A 277 -7.77 -19.46 -15.54
C HIS A 277 -7.74 -20.99 -15.52
N ILE A 278 -6.77 -21.61 -14.82
CA ILE A 278 -6.69 -23.06 -14.69
C ILE A 278 -7.48 -23.59 -13.48
N ARG A 279 -8.08 -22.71 -12.67
CA ARG A 279 -8.85 -23.09 -11.49
C ARG A 279 -10.03 -23.97 -11.89
N VAL A 280 -10.03 -25.19 -11.35
CA VAL A 280 -11.18 -26.09 -11.36
C VAL A 280 -11.89 -25.99 -10.01
N GLY A 281 -13.20 -25.72 -10.04
CA GLY A 281 -14.02 -25.65 -8.83
C GLY A 281 -14.18 -24.23 -8.29
N SER A 282 -14.47 -24.12 -6.99
CA SER A 282 -14.79 -22.86 -6.32
C SER A 282 -13.54 -22.15 -5.81
N ASP A 283 -13.38 -20.87 -6.17
CA ASP A 283 -12.32 -19.99 -5.62
C ASP A 283 -12.37 -19.96 -4.08
N SER A 284 -13.57 -19.91 -3.49
CA SER A 284 -13.74 -19.90 -2.03
C SER A 284 -13.23 -21.19 -1.39
N ALA A 285 -13.53 -22.35 -2.00
CA ALA A 285 -13.07 -23.63 -1.49
C ALA A 285 -11.55 -23.78 -1.62
N ALA A 286 -10.95 -23.25 -2.69
CA ALA A 286 -9.51 -23.23 -2.84
C ALA A 286 -8.83 -22.34 -1.79
N VAL A 287 -9.34 -21.12 -1.57
CA VAL A 287 -8.82 -20.23 -0.52
C VAL A 287 -8.97 -20.86 0.86
N GLN A 288 -10.09 -21.51 1.15
CA GLN A 288 -10.28 -22.24 2.42
C GLN A 288 -9.24 -23.36 2.59
N SER A 289 -8.94 -24.12 1.53
CA SER A 289 -7.91 -25.17 1.59
C SER A 289 -6.51 -24.60 1.86
N PHE A 290 -6.19 -23.41 1.35
CA PHE A 290 -4.93 -22.73 1.62
C PHE A 290 -4.83 -22.23 3.07
N ILE A 291 -5.96 -21.84 3.67
CA ILE A 291 -6.01 -21.44 5.09
C ILE A 291 -5.71 -22.64 6.00
N GLU A 292 -6.21 -23.82 5.63
CA GLU A 292 -6.00 -25.07 6.37
C GLU A 292 -4.59 -25.64 6.20
N ASP A 293 -3.90 -25.29 5.10
CA ASP A 293 -2.54 -25.72 4.80
C ASP A 293 -1.69 -24.54 4.25
N PRO A 294 -1.11 -23.73 5.16
CA PRO A 294 -0.28 -22.58 4.78
C PRO A 294 1.00 -22.94 4.03
N GLU A 295 1.52 -24.16 4.17
CA GLU A 295 2.70 -24.60 3.41
C GLU A 295 2.33 -24.82 1.94
N MET A 296 1.22 -25.52 1.69
CA MET A 296 0.68 -25.71 0.35
C MET A 296 0.30 -24.38 -0.32
N TYR A 297 -0.22 -23.42 0.47
CA TYR A 297 -0.40 -22.05 0.02
C TYR A 297 0.90 -21.40 -0.48
N GLY A 298 1.95 -21.42 0.34
CA GLY A 298 3.25 -20.83 0.00
C GLY A 298 3.86 -21.44 -1.25
N GLN A 299 3.81 -22.77 -1.38
CA GLN A 299 4.27 -23.49 -2.58
C GLN A 299 3.49 -23.07 -3.83
N GLU A 300 2.17 -22.99 -3.73
CA GLU A 300 1.32 -22.62 -4.87
C GLU A 300 1.54 -21.17 -5.30
N VAL A 301 1.74 -20.24 -4.35
CA VAL A 301 2.09 -18.85 -4.67
C VAL A 301 3.37 -18.79 -5.49
N MET A 302 4.43 -19.50 -5.07
CA MET A 302 5.70 -19.49 -5.79
C MET A 302 5.56 -20.11 -7.18
N ARG A 303 4.84 -21.24 -7.27
CA ARG A 303 4.57 -21.94 -8.54
C ARG A 303 3.78 -21.07 -9.53
N LEU A 304 2.74 -20.37 -9.06
CA LEU A 304 1.95 -19.46 -9.91
C LEU A 304 2.73 -18.20 -10.29
N THR A 305 3.61 -17.71 -9.42
CA THR A 305 4.53 -16.60 -9.73
C THR A 305 5.50 -16.99 -10.84
N GLU A 306 6.10 -18.18 -10.74
CA GLU A 306 6.98 -18.70 -11.77
C GLU A 306 6.24 -18.92 -13.09
N ALA A 307 5.07 -19.57 -13.06
CA ALA A 307 4.24 -19.78 -14.23
C ALA A 307 3.91 -18.45 -14.93
N PHE A 308 3.46 -17.44 -14.16
CA PHE A 308 3.17 -16.14 -14.73
C PHE A 308 4.42 -15.47 -15.30
N THR A 309 5.52 -15.41 -14.56
CA THR A 309 6.70 -14.67 -15.04
C THR A 309 7.41 -15.34 -16.20
N LYS A 310 7.49 -16.68 -16.23
CA LYS A 310 8.27 -17.42 -17.22
C LYS A 310 7.47 -17.93 -18.42
N ASP A 311 6.16 -18.19 -18.28
CA ASP A 311 5.32 -18.69 -19.37
C ASP A 311 4.45 -17.57 -19.97
N ALA A 312 4.82 -17.13 -21.17
CA ALA A 312 4.08 -16.10 -21.91
C ALA A 312 2.65 -16.54 -22.24
N SER A 313 2.42 -17.83 -22.51
CA SER A 313 1.09 -18.36 -22.81
C SER A 313 0.19 -18.37 -21.58
N PHE A 314 0.75 -18.70 -20.40
CA PHE A 314 0.03 -18.61 -19.14
C PHE A 314 -0.38 -17.17 -18.83
N ARG A 315 0.52 -16.19 -19.01
CA ARG A 315 0.16 -14.76 -18.85
C ARG A 315 -0.90 -14.30 -19.81
N GLU A 316 -0.78 -14.68 -21.08
CA GLU A 316 -1.74 -14.29 -22.11
C GLU A 316 -3.13 -14.84 -21.77
N ALA A 317 -3.21 -16.11 -21.36
CA ALA A 317 -4.47 -16.72 -20.92
C ALA A 317 -5.10 -16.00 -19.72
N GLU A 318 -4.28 -15.56 -18.76
CA GLU A 318 -4.74 -14.84 -17.56
C GLU A 318 -5.23 -13.41 -17.86
N SER A 319 -4.83 -12.82 -18.99
CA SER A 319 -5.27 -11.49 -19.40
C SER A 319 -6.78 -11.40 -19.71
N ASN A 320 -7.47 -12.54 -19.84
CA ASN A 320 -8.88 -12.58 -20.18
C ASN A 320 -9.76 -11.92 -19.09
N PRO A 321 -10.54 -10.88 -19.43
CA PRO A 321 -11.35 -10.11 -18.46
C PRO A 321 -12.37 -10.92 -17.67
N ARG A 322 -12.76 -12.10 -18.15
CA ARG A 322 -13.71 -12.98 -17.46
C ARG A 322 -13.10 -13.60 -16.19
N ILE A 323 -11.79 -13.85 -16.18
CA ILE A 323 -11.06 -14.41 -15.02
C ILE A 323 -10.86 -13.33 -13.95
N ARG A 324 -10.70 -12.08 -14.38
CA ARG A 324 -10.39 -10.95 -13.50
C ARG A 324 -11.54 -10.53 -12.56
N ARG A 325 -12.75 -11.07 -12.72
CA ARG A 325 -13.89 -10.76 -11.84
C ARG A 325 -13.88 -11.63 -10.58
N ARG A 326 -12.95 -11.34 -9.68
CA ARG A 326 -12.83 -12.04 -8.39
C ARG A 326 -13.92 -11.58 -7.42
N SER A 327 -14.57 -12.54 -6.74
CA SER A 327 -15.56 -12.21 -5.70
C SER A 327 -14.91 -11.36 -4.60
N MET A 328 -15.59 -10.29 -4.18
CA MET A 328 -15.11 -9.47 -3.06
C MET A 328 -15.02 -10.27 -1.77
N ASP A 329 -15.94 -11.21 -1.56
CA ASP A 329 -15.98 -12.01 -0.33
C ASP A 329 -14.81 -12.99 -0.28
N VAL A 330 -14.46 -13.59 -1.41
CA VAL A 330 -13.27 -14.47 -1.51
C VAL A 330 -11.98 -13.66 -1.34
N GLN A 331 -11.90 -12.46 -1.91
CA GLN A 331 -10.75 -11.59 -1.69
C GLN A 331 -10.63 -11.14 -0.23
N LYS A 332 -11.74 -10.88 0.46
CA LYS A 332 -11.74 -10.58 1.91
C LYS A 332 -11.25 -11.78 2.71
N LEU A 333 -11.76 -12.98 2.42
CA LEU A 333 -11.33 -14.23 3.05
C LEU A 333 -9.82 -14.44 2.90
N PHE A 334 -9.31 -14.24 1.68
CA PHE A 334 -7.87 -14.27 1.40
C PHE A 334 -7.11 -13.20 2.19
N SER A 335 -7.55 -11.94 2.13
CA SER A 335 -6.82 -10.82 2.72
C SER A 335 -6.72 -10.95 4.24
N GLU A 336 -7.76 -11.47 4.89
CA GLU A 336 -7.77 -11.68 6.32
C GLU A 336 -6.83 -12.79 6.78
N ASN A 337 -6.71 -13.87 6.03
CA ASN A 337 -6.08 -15.11 6.52
C ASN A 337 -4.74 -15.46 5.87
N LEU A 338 -4.52 -15.04 4.62
CA LEU A 338 -3.39 -15.50 3.80
C LEU A 338 -2.46 -14.37 3.34
N ASN A 339 -2.92 -13.11 3.35
CA ASN A 339 -1.99 -12.01 3.15
C ASN A 339 -0.95 -12.00 4.29
N GLY A 340 0.24 -11.46 3.99
CA GLY A 340 1.32 -11.39 4.95
C GLY A 340 0.86 -10.78 6.28
N GLN A 341 1.13 -11.49 7.38
CA GLN A 341 0.75 -11.08 8.73
C GLN A 341 1.93 -10.44 9.44
N GLY A 342 1.67 -9.50 10.34
CA GLY A 342 2.64 -8.90 11.25
C GLY A 342 1.95 -7.99 12.27
N SER A 343 2.69 -7.44 13.23
CA SER A 343 2.11 -6.67 14.33
C SER A 343 2.32 -5.16 14.18
N ALA A 344 1.39 -4.35 14.69
CA ALA A 344 1.53 -2.89 14.67
C ALA A 344 2.75 -2.41 15.47
N ARG A 345 3.08 -3.09 16.58
CA ARG A 345 4.25 -2.79 17.41
C ARG A 345 5.55 -2.99 16.63
N GLU A 346 5.73 -4.14 15.98
CA GLU A 346 6.97 -4.43 15.24
C GLU A 346 7.18 -3.47 14.08
N TYR A 347 6.11 -3.13 13.34
CA TYR A 347 6.22 -2.15 12.26
C TYR A 347 6.42 -0.73 12.77
N ALA A 348 5.84 -0.33 13.90
CA ALA A 348 6.15 0.94 14.54
C ALA A 348 7.64 1.00 14.96
N LEU A 349 8.17 -0.08 15.54
CA LEU A 349 9.59 -0.17 15.90
C LEU A 349 10.49 -0.17 14.66
N LEU A 350 10.09 -0.79 13.55
CA LEU A 350 10.78 -0.68 12.27
C LEU A 350 10.82 0.77 11.77
N MET A 351 9.69 1.48 11.80
CA MET A 351 9.63 2.89 11.42
C MET A 351 10.51 3.76 12.34
N ALA A 352 10.56 3.47 13.64
CA ALA A 352 11.46 4.13 14.58
C ALA A 352 12.94 3.87 14.26
N LYS A 353 13.31 2.62 13.92
CA LYS A 353 14.68 2.27 13.49
C LYS A 353 15.08 3.06 12.25
N ILE A 354 14.19 3.19 11.26
CA ILE A 354 14.45 3.95 10.03
C ILE A 354 14.67 5.43 10.36
N LEU A 355 13.78 6.07 11.12
CA LEU A 355 13.90 7.49 11.48
C LEU A 355 15.19 7.77 12.27
N LYS A 356 15.61 6.86 13.15
CA LYS A 356 16.83 6.97 13.97
C LYS A 356 18.12 6.60 13.21
N ASN A 357 18.04 6.27 11.92
CA ASN A 357 19.14 5.77 11.11
C ASN A 357 19.82 4.51 11.70
N GLN A 358 19.02 3.55 12.16
CA GLN A 358 19.48 2.32 12.84
C GLN A 358 19.39 1.06 11.96
N LEU A 359 19.35 1.21 10.63
CA LEU A 359 19.52 0.09 9.70
C LEU A 359 21.00 -0.32 9.55
N ASN A 360 21.25 -1.41 8.81
CA ASN A 360 22.54 -2.11 8.68
C ASN A 360 23.75 -1.17 8.46
N THR A 361 23.65 -0.25 7.49
CA THR A 361 24.72 0.73 7.21
C THR A 361 24.17 2.14 7.09
N SER A 362 25.01 3.18 7.25
CA SER A 362 24.60 4.57 6.99
C SER A 362 24.07 4.77 5.58
N TYR A 363 24.62 4.04 4.59
CA TYR A 363 24.15 4.13 3.21
C TYR A 363 22.79 3.44 3.02
N THR A 364 22.55 2.30 3.66
CA THR A 364 21.21 1.67 3.73
C THR A 364 20.17 2.67 4.24
N ASN A 365 20.47 3.38 5.34
CA ASN A 365 19.56 4.38 5.90
C ASN A 365 19.24 5.50 4.89
N ILE A 366 20.24 6.01 4.17
CA ILE A 366 20.04 7.04 3.14
C ILE A 366 19.11 6.53 2.03
N LEU A 367 19.33 5.31 1.53
CA LEU A 367 18.55 4.73 0.44
C LEU A 367 17.09 4.50 0.85
N VAL A 368 16.86 3.91 2.03
CA VAL A 368 15.52 3.63 2.54
C VAL A 368 14.75 4.94 2.78
N ARG A 369 15.37 5.91 3.44
CA ARG A 369 14.73 7.19 3.74
C ARG A 369 14.44 8.02 2.49
N ARG A 370 15.34 8.02 1.50
CA ARG A 370 15.10 8.69 0.19
C ARG A 370 13.78 8.24 -0.44
N VAL A 371 13.44 6.95 -0.30
CA VAL A 371 12.23 6.38 -0.90
C VAL A 371 11.00 6.57 0.00
N LEU A 372 11.13 6.36 1.32
CA LEU A 372 10.00 6.48 2.26
C LEU A 372 9.56 7.90 2.53
N GLU A 373 10.46 8.89 2.38
CA GLU A 373 10.20 10.29 2.71
C GLU A 373 9.61 11.09 1.54
N TRP A 374 9.04 10.40 0.55
CA TRP A 374 8.32 11.04 -0.56
C TRP A 374 7.19 12.02 -0.14
N PRO A 375 6.51 11.90 1.03
CA PRO A 375 5.54 12.93 1.44
C PRO A 375 6.17 14.30 1.63
N MET A 376 7.48 14.39 1.82
CA MET A 376 8.20 15.66 1.91
C MET A 376 8.25 16.41 0.56
N GLU A 377 7.76 15.85 -0.55
CA GLU A 377 7.55 16.59 -1.80
C GLU A 377 6.43 17.64 -1.71
N TYR A 378 5.53 17.54 -0.72
CA TYR A 378 4.37 18.42 -0.56
C TYR A 378 4.63 19.52 0.47
N ILE A 379 4.29 20.77 0.13
CA ILE A 379 4.56 21.94 0.98
C ILE A 379 3.78 21.88 2.30
N GLU A 380 2.58 21.31 2.27
CA GLU A 380 1.72 21.15 3.44
C GLU A 380 2.38 20.28 4.52
N ASN A 381 3.16 19.27 4.12
CA ASN A 381 3.93 18.46 5.06
C ASN A 381 5.18 19.21 5.57
N GLN A 382 5.83 19.99 4.70
CA GLN A 382 7.01 20.78 5.07
C GLN A 382 6.70 21.91 6.07
N GLU A 383 5.44 22.39 6.11
CA GLU A 383 4.99 23.37 7.09
C GLU A 383 4.88 22.79 8.51
N LEU A 384 4.66 21.47 8.64
CA LEU A 384 4.43 20.79 9.91
C LEU A 384 5.63 19.97 10.38
N PHE A 385 6.44 19.45 9.45
CA PHE A 385 7.46 18.46 9.73
C PHE A 385 8.77 18.77 8.99
N SER A 386 9.90 18.45 9.63
CA SER A 386 11.21 18.44 8.95
C SER A 386 11.46 17.15 8.17
N THR A 387 10.66 16.11 8.44
CA THR A 387 10.76 14.78 7.87
C THR A 387 9.44 14.05 8.09
N VAL A 388 8.94 13.34 7.06
CA VAL A 388 7.81 12.41 7.16
C VAL A 388 8.12 11.18 6.33
N GLY A 389 8.14 10.00 6.93
CA GLY A 389 8.18 8.71 6.23
C GLY A 389 6.81 8.06 6.24
N PHE A 390 6.39 7.47 5.12
CA PHE A 390 5.04 6.93 4.99
C PHE A 390 4.96 5.69 4.09
N LYS A 391 4.15 4.72 4.54
CA LYS A 391 3.60 3.68 3.68
C LYS A 391 2.23 3.25 4.19
N ASP A 392 1.33 3.04 3.25
CA ASP A 392 -0.01 2.49 3.49
C ASP A 392 -0.18 1.08 2.88
N GLY A 393 -1.36 0.51 3.09
CA GLY A 393 -1.76 -0.74 2.47
C GLY A 393 -3.27 -0.85 2.36
N SER A 394 -3.71 -1.38 1.23
CA SER A 394 -5.13 -1.62 0.96
C SER A 394 -5.30 -2.97 0.27
N LEU A 395 -6.08 -3.83 0.91
CA LEU A 395 -6.63 -5.06 0.34
C LEU A 395 -8.09 -5.15 0.76
N PRO A 396 -8.95 -5.91 0.06
CA PRO A 396 -10.35 -6.08 0.46
C PRO A 396 -10.53 -6.40 1.95
N GLY A 397 -11.12 -5.46 2.70
CA GLY A 397 -11.34 -5.59 4.15
C GLY A 397 -10.18 -5.12 5.04
N VAL A 398 -9.03 -4.77 4.46
CA VAL A 398 -7.80 -4.41 5.18
C VAL A 398 -7.33 -3.01 4.76
N LEU A 399 -7.06 -2.17 5.75
CA LEU A 399 -6.44 -0.84 5.57
C LEU A 399 -5.38 -0.64 6.65
N THR A 400 -4.14 -0.39 6.23
CA THR A 400 -2.98 -0.24 7.12
C THR A 400 -2.25 1.04 6.81
N THR A 401 -1.80 1.76 7.83
CA THR A 401 -1.04 3.00 7.69
C THR A 401 0.15 2.99 8.64
N LEU A 402 1.32 3.36 8.11
CA LEU A 402 2.54 3.59 8.87
C LEU A 402 3.08 4.98 8.60
N TYR A 403 3.38 5.71 9.67
CA TYR A 403 4.06 6.98 9.64
C TYR A 403 5.23 7.01 10.62
N TYR A 404 6.26 7.76 10.24
CA TYR A 404 7.10 8.46 11.20
C TYR A 404 7.21 9.93 10.80
N ALA A 405 7.42 10.82 11.76
CA ALA A 405 7.69 12.22 11.48
C ALA A 405 8.59 12.87 12.52
N HIS A 406 9.20 14.00 12.15
CA HIS A 406 9.86 14.92 13.06
C HIS A 406 9.16 16.28 12.99
N ARG A 407 8.34 16.58 14.00
CA ARG A 407 7.47 17.76 14.07
C ARG A 407 8.28 19.04 14.30
N LEU A 408 7.93 20.11 13.59
CA LEU A 408 8.61 21.40 13.72
C LEU A 408 8.19 22.17 14.97
N GLU A 409 6.95 22.02 15.42
CA GLU A 409 6.39 22.79 16.53
C GLU A 409 7.12 22.55 17.86
N ASP A 410 7.37 21.28 18.20
CA ASP A 410 7.94 20.87 19.48
C ASP A 410 9.23 20.03 19.36
N GLY A 411 9.66 19.73 18.12
CA GLY A 411 10.83 18.89 17.87
C GLY A 411 10.61 17.39 18.15
N SER A 412 9.37 16.96 18.41
CA SER A 412 9.08 15.56 18.71
C SER A 412 9.27 14.67 17.48
N GLN A 413 9.82 13.48 17.72
CA GLN A 413 9.88 12.40 16.74
C GLN A 413 8.75 11.43 17.03
N VAL A 414 7.78 11.32 16.14
CA VAL A 414 6.52 10.60 16.36
C VAL A 414 6.43 9.42 15.42
N ILE A 415 5.96 8.29 15.95
CA ILE A 415 5.71 7.06 15.21
C ILE A 415 4.23 6.72 15.32
N VAL A 416 3.62 6.30 14.21
CA VAL A 416 2.24 5.80 14.19
C VAL A 416 2.17 4.57 13.30
N ALA A 417 1.69 3.46 13.84
CA ALA A 417 1.27 2.28 13.09
C ALA A 417 -0.19 1.99 13.43
N LEU A 418 -1.05 1.96 12.41
CA LEU A 418 -2.49 1.80 12.58
C LEU A 418 -3.05 0.85 11.52
N PHE A 419 -3.55 -0.29 11.96
CA PHE A 419 -4.04 -1.40 11.14
C PHE A 419 -5.53 -1.62 11.41
N TYR A 420 -6.31 -1.70 10.33
CA TYR A 420 -7.70 -2.14 10.33
C TYR A 420 -7.82 -3.40 9.48
N ARG A 421 -8.48 -4.42 10.02
CA ARG A 421 -8.81 -5.67 9.32
C ARG A 421 -10.30 -5.96 9.39
N ASP A 422 -10.74 -7.01 8.69
CA ASP A 422 -12.14 -7.41 8.53
C ASP A 422 -13.16 -6.24 8.43
N LEU A 423 -12.84 -5.20 7.64
CA LEU A 423 -13.79 -4.12 7.40
C LEU A 423 -14.96 -4.66 6.57
N PRO A 424 -16.23 -4.37 6.94
CA PRO A 424 -17.37 -4.68 6.10
C PRO A 424 -17.21 -4.09 4.69
N THR A 425 -17.62 -4.84 3.67
CA THR A 425 -17.36 -4.49 2.25
C THR A 425 -17.78 -3.07 1.88
N GLN A 426 -18.91 -2.60 2.42
CA GLN A 426 -19.40 -1.23 2.18
C GLN A 426 -18.53 -0.17 2.87
N ILE A 427 -18.11 -0.43 4.11
CA ILE A 427 -17.21 0.44 4.88
C ILE A 427 -15.86 0.52 4.17
N TYR A 428 -15.25 -0.62 3.84
CA TYR A 428 -14.00 -0.67 3.09
C TYR A 428 -14.07 0.12 1.78
N ARG A 429 -15.12 -0.08 0.97
CA ARG A 429 -15.29 0.66 -0.30
C ARG A 429 -15.37 2.17 -0.08
N LYS A 430 -16.09 2.63 0.95
CA LYS A 430 -16.19 4.04 1.31
C LYS A 430 -14.85 4.58 1.80
N TRP A 431 -14.20 3.88 2.73
CA TRP A 431 -12.97 4.33 3.37
C TRP A 431 -11.78 4.43 2.43
N ARG A 432 -11.75 3.67 1.33
CA ARG A 432 -10.73 3.88 0.28
C ARG A 432 -10.81 5.24 -0.41
N GLY A 433 -11.97 5.91 -0.36
CA GLY A 433 -12.14 7.25 -0.91
C GLY A 433 -12.08 8.35 0.16
N THR A 434 -12.54 8.06 1.38
CA THR A 434 -12.65 9.06 2.46
C THR A 434 -11.53 9.00 3.50
N LEU A 435 -10.71 7.94 3.47
CA LEU A 435 -9.49 7.75 4.26
C LEU A 435 -9.54 8.09 5.77
N PRO A 436 -10.59 7.72 6.53
CA PRO A 436 -10.68 8.11 7.94
C PRO A 436 -9.57 7.50 8.82
N HIS A 437 -9.08 6.31 8.45
CA HIS A 437 -7.94 5.66 9.10
C HIS A 437 -6.66 6.48 8.95
N ASP A 438 -6.45 7.09 7.78
CA ASP A 438 -5.29 7.94 7.51
C ASP A 438 -5.41 9.28 8.24
N GLU A 439 -6.62 9.86 8.29
CA GLU A 439 -6.89 11.09 9.06
C GLU A 439 -6.66 10.88 10.57
N LEU A 440 -7.04 9.73 11.12
CA LEU A 440 -6.73 9.39 12.52
C LEU A 440 -5.21 9.26 12.74
N ALA A 441 -4.50 8.63 11.81
CA ALA A 441 -3.05 8.48 11.89
C ALA A 441 -2.32 9.83 11.78
N ARG A 442 -2.77 10.72 10.90
CA ARG A 442 -2.23 12.07 10.74
C ARG A 442 -2.48 12.93 11.97
N TRP A 443 -3.67 12.85 12.58
CA TRP A 443 -3.95 13.53 13.85
C TRP A 443 -2.99 13.09 14.96
N LEU A 444 -2.77 11.78 15.12
CA LEU A 444 -1.78 11.24 16.06
C LEU A 444 -0.34 11.72 15.76
N LEU A 445 -0.04 11.95 14.48
CA LEU A 445 1.26 12.41 14.01
C LEU A 445 1.48 13.92 14.21
N SER A 446 0.45 14.74 13.98
CA SER A 446 0.54 16.21 13.86
C SER A 446 0.19 16.96 15.14
N GLU A 447 -0.72 16.45 15.98
CA GLU A 447 -1.16 17.15 17.20
C GLU A 447 -0.38 16.69 18.44
N PRO A 448 0.26 17.60 19.22
CA PRO A 448 1.08 17.19 20.37
C PRO A 448 0.32 16.42 21.45
N GLU A 449 -0.95 16.77 21.65
CA GLU A 449 -1.82 16.19 22.69
C GLU A 449 -2.57 14.93 22.21
N ALA A 450 -2.50 14.55 20.94
CA ALA A 450 -3.31 13.45 20.41
C ALA A 450 -3.01 12.09 21.05
N ILE A 451 -1.72 11.74 21.21
CA ILE A 451 -1.33 10.48 21.86
C ILE A 451 -1.78 10.44 23.33
N PRO A 452 -1.47 11.46 24.18
CA PRO A 452 -2.00 11.54 25.54
C PRO A 452 -3.53 11.46 25.62
N GLN A 453 -4.24 12.17 24.74
CA GLN A 453 -5.70 12.20 24.72
C GLN A 453 -6.30 10.84 24.34
N LEU A 454 -5.78 10.20 23.29
CA LEU A 454 -6.25 8.87 22.89
C LEU A 454 -5.92 7.82 23.94
N ARG A 455 -4.74 7.90 24.56
CA ARG A 455 -4.39 7.02 25.67
C ARG A 455 -5.37 7.15 26.83
N SER A 456 -5.67 8.38 27.26
CA SER A 456 -6.63 8.64 28.34
C SER A 456 -8.06 8.21 28.00
N LEU A 457 -8.41 8.08 26.72
CA LEU A 457 -9.71 7.56 26.31
C LEU A 457 -9.78 6.03 26.42
N LEU A 458 -8.67 5.33 26.17
CA LEU A 458 -8.61 3.87 26.08
C LEU A 458 -8.23 3.18 27.40
N GLU A 459 -7.69 3.92 28.37
CA GLU A 459 -7.46 3.50 29.77
C GLU A 459 -8.72 3.74 30.62
#